data_AF-A0A378B7R8-F1
#
_entry.id   AF-A0A378B7R8-F1
#
_cell.length_a   1.000
_cell.length_b   1.000
_cell.length_c   1.000
_cell.angle_alpha   90.00
_cell.angle_beta   90.00
_cell.angle_gamma   90.00
#
_symmetry.space_group_name_H-M   'P 1'
#
loop_
_entity.id
_entity.type
_entity.pdbx_description
1 polymer ?
#
loop_
_entity_poly.entity_id
_entity_poly.type
_entity_poly.pdbx_seq_one_letter_code
_entity_poly.pdbx_strand_id
1 'polypeptide(L)' 'MALSDVKVRSAKPEAKAYKLTDGDGMVLLVHPNGSKYWRLRYRFGGKEKMLALGKYPEVSPGGCQGAPGRSP' A
#
# COMPACT_ATOMS: atom_id res chain seq x y z
N MET A 1 -6.49 -1.27 12.69
CA MET A 1 -7.52 -0.62 11.84
C MET A 1 -6.95 -0.56 10.45
N ALA A 2 -7.49 -1.41 9.56
CA ALA A 2 -7.03 -1.51 8.18
C ALA A 2 -7.04 -0.15 7.47
N LEU A 3 -5.99 0.15 6.71
CA LEU A 3 -5.97 1.13 5.64
C LEU A 3 -6.90 0.66 4.53
N SER A 4 -8.17 1.02 4.66
CA SER A 4 -9.10 0.95 3.55
C SER A 4 -8.55 1.75 2.36
N ASP A 5 -8.82 1.28 1.14
CA ASP A 5 -8.42 1.94 -0.11
C ASP A 5 -8.82 3.42 -0.14
N VAL A 6 -9.98 3.74 0.46
CA VAL A 6 -10.50 5.10 0.61
C VAL A 6 -9.55 5.99 1.42
N LYS A 7 -8.93 5.45 2.47
CA LYS A 7 -7.99 6.18 3.34
C LYS A 7 -6.66 6.42 2.62
N VAL A 8 -6.22 5.46 1.81
CA VAL A 8 -5.03 5.57 0.95
C VAL A 8 -5.24 6.61 -0.17
N ARG A 9 -6.43 6.60 -0.79
CA ARG A 9 -6.84 7.57 -1.81
C ARG A 9 -6.89 8.98 -1.22
N SER A 10 -7.51 9.12 -0.06
CA SER A 10 -7.66 10.40 0.65
C SER A 10 -6.36 10.91 1.28
N ALA A 11 -5.34 10.07 1.43
CA ALA A 11 -4.05 10.47 1.96
C ALA A 11 -3.38 11.51 1.04
N LYS A 12 -3.20 12.73 1.55
CA LYS A 12 -2.55 13.83 0.83
C LYS A 12 -1.05 13.86 1.15
N PRO A 13 -0.20 14.24 0.18
CA PRO A 13 1.20 14.50 0.49
C PRO A 13 1.31 15.63 1.52
N GLU A 14 2.11 15.40 2.55
CA GLU A 14 2.45 16.40 3.55
C GLU A 14 3.85 16.97 3.27
N ALA A 15 4.28 17.99 4.03
CA ALA A 15 5.61 18.57 3.89
C ALA A 15 6.75 17.55 4.13
N LYS A 16 6.47 16.45 4.83
CA LYS A 16 7.42 15.36 5.10
C LYS A 16 6.80 14.01 4.73
N ALA A 17 7.66 13.08 4.34
CA ALA A 17 7.23 11.73 4.04
C ALA A 17 6.72 11.04 5.32
N TYR A 18 5.53 10.45 5.25
CA TYR A 18 4.92 9.76 6.38
C TYR A 18 4.49 8.35 5.99
N LYS A 19 4.38 7.49 7.01
CA LYS A 19 4.04 6.08 6.88
C LYS A 19 2.66 5.87 7.46
N LEU A 20 1.74 5.36 6.65
CA LEU A 20 0.46 4.86 7.12
C LEU A 20 0.57 3.35 7.27
N THR A 21 0.19 2.80 8.42
CA THR A 21 0.20 1.36 8.67
C THR A 21 -1.24 0.83 8.73
N ASP A 22 -1.49 -0.32 8.10
CA ASP A 22 -2.80 -0.98 8.01
C ASP A 22 -3.11 -1.84 9.25
N GLY A 23 -2.08 -2.37 9.91
CA GLY A 23 -2.21 -3.31 11.02
C GLY A 23 -1.72 -4.70 10.64
N ASP A 24 -1.96 -5.14 9.40
CA ASP A 24 -1.45 -6.41 8.84
C ASP A 24 0.03 -6.35 8.39
N GLY A 25 0.79 -5.39 8.91
CA GLY A 25 2.17 -5.13 8.48
C GLY A 25 2.29 -4.39 7.15
N MET A 26 1.18 -4.14 6.45
CA MET A 26 1.14 -3.29 5.25
C MET A 26 1.36 -1.83 5.64
N VAL A 27 2.23 -1.15 4.90
CA VAL A 27 2.64 0.24 5.12
C VAL A 27 2.60 0.99 3.80
N LEU A 28 1.86 2.10 3.75
CA LEU A 28 1.91 3.06 2.67
C LEU A 28 2.86 4.20 3.02
N LEU A 29 3.91 4.39 2.24
CA LEU A 29 4.82 5.51 2.33
C LEU A 29 4.35 6.62 1.37
N VAL A 30 3.87 7.73 1.92
CA VAL A 30 3.44 8.90 1.16
C VAL A 30 4.58 9.90 1.16
N HIS A 31 5.10 10.22 -0.01
CA HIS A 31 6.14 11.23 -0.18
C HIS A 31 5.53 12.62 -0.38
N PRO A 32 6.26 13.69 0.01
CA PRO A 32 5.85 15.08 -0.22
C PRO A 32 5.68 15.41 -1.70
N ASN A 33 6.37 14.68 -2.59
CA ASN A 33 6.25 14.83 -4.04
C ASN A 33 4.97 14.20 -4.63
N GLY A 34 4.06 13.68 -3.80
CA GLY A 34 2.84 13.00 -4.23
C GLY A 34 3.00 11.53 -4.59
N SER A 35 4.23 10.99 -4.59
CA SER A 35 4.46 9.56 -4.82
C SER A 35 4.06 8.74 -3.60
N LYS A 36 3.38 7.63 -3.84
CA LYS A 36 2.91 6.72 -2.79
C LYS A 36 3.48 5.33 -3.07
N TYR A 37 4.11 4.72 -2.06
CA TYR A 37 4.73 3.40 -2.19
C TYR A 37 4.18 2.43 -1.18
N TRP A 38 3.81 1.25 -1.64
CA TRP A 38 3.44 0.13 -0.77
C TRP A 38 4.66 -0.62 -0.29
N ARG A 39 4.68 -0.86 1.02
CA ARG A 39 5.69 -1.66 1.71
C ARG A 39 5.01 -2.67 2.62
N LEU A 40 5.52 -3.89 2.67
CA LEU A 40 5.06 -4.91 3.60
C LEU A 40 6.15 -5.20 4.61
N ARG A 41 5.85 -4.95 5.88
CA ARG A 41 6.68 -5.35 7.01
C ARG A 41 6.37 -6.81 7.33
N TYR A 42 7.35 -7.67 7.18
CA TYR A 42 7.23 -9.09 7.47
C TYR A 42 8.43 -9.57 8.29
N ARG A 43 8.28 -10.70 8.97
CA ARG A 43 9.36 -11.35 9.71
C ARG A 43 9.67 -12.68 9.06
N PHE A 44 10.94 -12.89 8.74
CA PHE A 44 11.41 -14.14 8.16
C PHE A 44 12.70 -14.56 8.85
N GLY A 45 12.71 -15.77 9.42
CA GLY A 45 13.86 -16.29 10.17
C GLY A 45 14.26 -15.42 11.37
N GLY A 46 13.27 -14.87 12.10
CA GLY A 46 13.52 -14.00 13.27
C GLY A 46 14.00 -12.59 12.93
N LYS A 47 14.23 -12.27 11.65
CA LYS A 47 14.60 -10.92 11.21
C LYS A 47 13.41 -10.19 10.59
N GLU A 48 13.25 -8.95 10.99
CA GLU A 48 12.30 -8.05 10.36
C GLU A 48 12.83 -7.56 9.02
N LYS A 49 11.96 -7.60 8.01
CA LYS A 49 12.23 -7.14 6.66
C LYS A 49 11.07 -6.27 6.18
N MET A 50 11.39 -5.34 5.29
CA MET A 50 10.40 -4.56 4.55
C MET A 50 10.52 -4.90 3.08
N LEU A 51 9.46 -5.46 2.51
CA LEU A 51 9.33 -5.68 1.08
C LEU A 51 8.71 -4.45 0.43
N ALA A 52 9.28 -3.96 -0.67
CA ALA A 52 8.62 -2.94 -1.50
C ALA A 52 7.68 -3.66 -2.47
N LEU A 53 6.37 -3.42 -2.34
CA LEU A 53 5.36 -4.02 -3.20
C LEU A 53 5.23 -3.27 -4.52
N GLY A 54 5.46 -1.95 -4.51
CA GLY A 54 5.43 -1.10 -5.70
C GLY A 54 4.83 0.27 -5.42
N LYS A 55 4.60 1.04 -6.49
CA LYS A 55 4.00 2.36 -6.44
C LYS A 55 2.48 2.26 -6.51
N TYR A 56 1.78 3.12 -5.79
CA TYR A 56 0.34 3.32 -5.93
C TYR A 56 0.07 4.39 -7.01
N PRO A 57 -0.95 4.24 -7.89
CA PRO A 57 -2.04 3.25 -7.86
C PRO A 57 -1.79 1.94 -8.59
N GLU A 58 -0.62 1.75 -9.23
CA GLU A 58 -0.27 0.53 -9.97
C GLU A 58 -0.46 -0.74 -9.13
N VAL A 59 -0.11 -0.64 -7.84
CA VAL A 59 -0.39 -1.67 -6.84
C VAL A 59 -1.58 -1.22 -5.98
N SER A 60 -2.71 -1.90 -6.13
CA SER A 60 -3.90 -1.72 -5.29
C SER A 60 -4.02 -2.89 -4.31
N PRO A 61 -4.23 -2.65 -3.00
CA PRO A 61 -4.40 -3.71 -2.00
C PRO A 61 -5.69 -4.54 -2.23
N GLY A 62 -6.62 -4.04 -3.03
CA GLY A 62 -7.86 -4.73 -3.44
C GLY A 62 -7.72 -5.57 -4.72
N GLY A 63 -6.54 -6.16 -4.95
CA GLY A 63 -6.25 -6.96 -6.15
C GLY A 63 -6.91 -8.34 -6.15
N CYS A 64 -8.25 -8.37 -6.10
CA CYS A 64 -9.08 -9.48 -6.59
C CYS A 64 -10.50 -8.97 -6.87
N GLN A 65 -10.63 -8.01 -7.80
CA GLN A 65 -11.92 -7.69 -8.40
C GLN A 65 -11.72 -7.51 -9.91
N GLY A 66 -12.14 -8.50 -10.68
CA GLY A 66 -12.20 -8.45 -12.14
C GLY A 66 -11.21 -9.36 -12.86
N ALA A 67 -11.57 -10.64 -13.00
CA ALA A 67 -11.21 -11.33 -14.23
C ALA A 67 -11.99 -10.64 -15.38
N PRO A 68 -11.34 -10.14 -16.43
CA PRO A 68 -12.03 -9.63 -17.60
C PRO A 68 -12.52 -10.82 -18.44
N GLY A 69 -13.83 -10.86 -18.70
CA GLY A 69 -14.39 -11.62 -19.83
C GLY A 69 -14.74 -13.08 -19.53
N ARG A 70 -16.03 -13.31 -19.24
CA ARG A 70 -16.72 -14.49 -19.77
C ARG A 70 -18.11 -14.08 -20.27
N SER A 71 -18.14 -13.68 -21.53
CA SER A 71 -19.25 -13.80 -22.47
C SER A 71 -18.59 -14.29 -23.79
N PRO A 72 -19.23 -15.05 -24.67
CA PRO A 72 -20.66 -15.12 -24.99
C PRO A 72 -21.49 -15.85 -23.94
#